data_AF-A0A2E6U554-F1
#
_entry.id   AF-A0A2E6U554-F1
#
_cell.length_a   1.000
_cell.length_b   1.000
_cell.length_c   1.000
_cell.angle_alpha   90.00
_cell.angle_beta   90.00
_cell.angle_gamma   90.00
#
_symmetry.space_group_name_H-M   'P 1'
#
loop_
_entity.id
_entity.type
_entity.pdbx_description
1 polymer ?
#
loop_
_entity_poly.entity_id
_entity_poly.type
_entity_poly.pdbx_seq_one_letter_code
_entity_poly.pdbx_strand_id
1 'polypeptide(L)'
;MRRLLLLMVAAALMLVPGAGAEEADACPEVEGTSTEDRVGCLDSDGDGYSNPDENWTLMDGADAFPDDPLSWSDGDGDGYPDQSGASKSDDCPFTYGTSRVILLGCSDIDRDFVPDIYDDDADGDGIRNEMERAASSGTILYDPFNPDSTPADTDQDTIPDVIDDDADGDGWPNDIENDRNADPMDPDVTPFTIYFGANTGVFYLGGFSFTNEYQPRALELSVSVVIEIVTEELVIPFLLIPIYILIGVFRRRTFRSFDARIHACKDLEALGALEAQINELIRNRAIRVHHGLVLRNAIELEEDRLRNLSTGEEEA
;
A
#
# COMPACT_ATOMS: atom_id res chain seq x y z
N MET A 1 -94.82 33.43 -23.20
CA MET A 1 -95.79 32.41 -23.67
C MET A 1 -95.20 31.71 -24.89
N ARG A 2 -95.45 30.40 -25.00
CA ARG A 2 -94.75 29.39 -25.82
C ARG A 2 -94.64 29.71 -27.33
N ARG A 3 -93.47 29.36 -27.89
CA ARG A 3 -93.15 28.67 -29.17
C ARG A 3 -94.07 28.90 -30.39
N LEU A 4 -93.51 29.32 -31.54
CA LEU A 4 -93.64 28.67 -32.87
C LEU A 4 -93.10 29.55 -34.01
N LEU A 5 -92.36 28.94 -34.96
CA LEU A 5 -92.34 29.08 -36.44
C LEU A 5 -90.90 28.88 -36.96
N LEU A 6 -90.52 27.69 -37.43
CA LEU A 6 -90.58 27.22 -38.83
C LEU A 6 -89.76 28.06 -39.87
N LEU A 7 -88.50 27.64 -40.03
CA LEU A 7 -87.87 27.08 -41.25
C LEU A 7 -87.91 27.84 -42.61
N MET A 8 -86.68 28.00 -43.16
CA MET A 8 -86.27 28.12 -44.59
C MET A 8 -86.41 29.52 -45.23
N VAL A 9 -85.45 30.13 -45.92
CA VAL A 9 -84.41 29.67 -46.86
C VAL A 9 -83.23 30.68 -46.89
N ALA A 10 -82.04 30.17 -47.23
CA ALA A 10 -80.75 30.82 -47.46
C ALA A 10 -80.72 32.24 -48.08
N ALA A 11 -79.92 33.10 -47.47
CA ALA A 11 -79.15 34.14 -48.15
C ALA A 11 -77.75 34.17 -47.52
N ALA A 12 -76.74 33.91 -48.34
CA ALA A 12 -75.34 34.04 -47.98
C ALA A 12 -75.05 35.47 -47.51
N LEU A 13 -74.58 35.60 -46.27
CA LEU A 13 -73.76 36.73 -45.86
C LEU A 13 -72.54 36.15 -45.15
N MET A 14 -71.41 36.30 -45.82
CA MET A 14 -70.06 36.05 -45.35
C MET A 14 -69.91 36.50 -43.89
N LEU A 15 -69.84 35.56 -42.96
CA LEU A 15 -69.04 35.79 -41.76
C LEU A 15 -67.64 35.28 -42.07
N VAL A 16 -66.79 36.27 -42.34
CA VAL A 16 -65.34 36.26 -42.29
C VAL A 16 -64.85 35.11 -41.38
N PRO A 17 -64.02 34.16 -41.88
CA PRO A 17 -63.25 33.34 -40.97
C PRO A 17 -62.44 34.30 -40.11
N GLY A 18 -62.63 34.24 -38.80
CA GLY A 18 -61.83 35.04 -37.88
C GLY A 18 -60.38 34.95 -38.31
N ALA A 19 -59.80 36.11 -38.62
CA ALA A 19 -58.37 36.23 -38.80
C ALA A 19 -57.75 35.52 -37.60
N GLY A 20 -56.94 34.49 -37.87
CA GLY A 20 -56.05 33.96 -36.84
C GLY A 20 -55.33 35.16 -36.25
N ALA A 21 -55.22 35.20 -34.92
CA ALA A 21 -54.20 36.04 -34.33
C ALA A 21 -52.88 35.48 -34.87
N GLU A 22 -52.33 36.09 -35.92
CA GLU A 22 -50.90 35.97 -36.19
C GLU A 22 -50.23 36.51 -34.93
N GLU A 23 -49.43 35.67 -34.28
CA GLU A 23 -48.59 36.16 -33.20
C GLU A 23 -47.75 37.30 -33.74
N ALA A 24 -47.70 38.41 -33.00
CA ALA A 24 -46.98 39.58 -33.45
C ALA A 24 -45.50 39.21 -33.59
N ASP A 25 -44.92 39.53 -34.75
CA ASP A 25 -43.50 39.34 -35.04
C ASP A 25 -42.62 39.92 -33.92
N ALA A 26 -41.83 39.04 -33.30
CA ALA A 26 -40.94 39.35 -32.20
C ALA A 26 -39.67 40.07 -32.67
N CYS A 27 -39.34 40.02 -33.96
CA CYS A 27 -38.18 40.69 -34.57
C CYS A 27 -38.56 41.56 -35.79
N PRO A 28 -39.32 42.66 -35.64
CA PRO A 28 -39.83 43.44 -36.78
C PRO A 28 -38.78 44.07 -37.71
N GLU A 29 -37.52 44.15 -37.28
CA GLU A 29 -36.41 44.70 -38.06
C GLU A 29 -35.62 43.61 -38.84
N VAL A 30 -35.89 42.34 -38.58
CA VAL A 30 -35.19 41.17 -39.13
C VAL A 30 -36.21 40.19 -39.70
N GLU A 31 -36.10 39.86 -40.97
CA GLU A 31 -36.94 38.81 -41.57
C GLU A 31 -36.49 37.44 -41.07
N GLY A 32 -37.42 36.62 -40.58
CA GLY A 32 -37.13 35.31 -40.04
C GLY A 32 -38.29 34.32 -40.09
N THR A 33 -37.99 33.08 -39.72
CA THR A 33 -38.90 31.92 -39.87
C THR A 33 -39.17 31.14 -38.58
N SER A 34 -38.61 31.56 -37.44
CA SER A 34 -38.87 30.91 -36.15
C SER A 34 -40.38 30.91 -35.84
N THR A 35 -40.84 29.82 -35.20
CA THR A 35 -42.24 29.60 -34.81
C THR A 35 -42.44 29.12 -33.38
N GLU A 36 -41.42 28.57 -32.72
CA GLU A 36 -41.54 27.93 -31.40
C GLU A 36 -41.22 28.87 -30.22
N ASP A 37 -40.17 29.70 -30.34
CA ASP A 37 -39.76 30.63 -29.29
C ASP A 37 -40.14 32.09 -29.61
N ARG A 38 -39.51 32.71 -30.60
CA ARG A 38 -39.70 34.10 -31.00
C ARG A 38 -40.18 34.16 -32.43
N VAL A 39 -41.50 34.12 -32.58
CA VAL A 39 -42.16 34.10 -33.88
C VAL A 39 -41.67 35.25 -34.77
N GLY A 40 -41.21 34.92 -35.98
CA GLY A 40 -40.74 35.88 -36.99
C GLY A 40 -39.26 36.26 -36.89
N CYS A 41 -38.54 35.80 -35.87
CA CYS A 41 -37.09 36.00 -35.76
C CYS A 41 -36.29 35.04 -36.65
N LEU A 42 -35.03 35.42 -36.92
CA LEU A 42 -34.10 34.64 -37.76
C LEU A 42 -33.97 33.22 -37.19
N ASP A 43 -34.15 32.23 -38.05
CA ASP A 43 -34.02 30.80 -37.78
C ASP A 43 -33.28 30.24 -39.00
N SER A 44 -32.02 29.87 -38.81
CA SER A 44 -31.07 29.66 -39.92
C SER A 44 -31.11 28.23 -40.46
N ASP A 45 -31.45 27.25 -39.62
CA ASP A 45 -31.54 25.85 -40.01
C ASP A 45 -32.98 25.36 -40.18
N GLY A 46 -33.96 26.13 -39.70
CA GLY A 46 -35.39 25.92 -39.95
C GLY A 46 -36.03 24.89 -39.03
N ASP A 47 -35.52 24.71 -37.82
CA ASP A 47 -36.10 23.81 -36.82
C ASP A 47 -37.24 24.43 -36.01
N GLY A 48 -37.45 25.74 -36.18
CA GLY A 48 -38.52 26.51 -35.55
C GLY A 48 -38.05 27.36 -34.37
N TYR A 49 -36.81 27.23 -33.90
CA TYR A 49 -36.22 28.06 -32.85
C TYR A 49 -35.37 29.20 -33.44
N SER A 50 -35.33 30.35 -32.77
CA SER A 50 -34.64 31.52 -33.29
C SER A 50 -33.17 31.53 -32.92
N ASN A 51 -32.30 31.94 -33.85
CA ASN A 51 -30.89 32.20 -33.60
C ASN A 51 -30.69 33.16 -32.41
N PRO A 52 -29.59 33.02 -31.65
CA PRO A 52 -29.25 33.96 -30.59
C PRO A 52 -28.86 35.33 -31.15
N ASP A 53 -29.22 36.39 -30.45
CA ASP A 53 -28.86 37.77 -30.78
C ASP A 53 -28.46 38.58 -29.53
N GLU A 54 -28.26 39.90 -29.68
CA GLU A 54 -27.84 40.79 -28.58
C GLU A 54 -28.85 40.85 -27.40
N ASN A 55 -30.12 40.53 -27.66
CA ASN A 55 -31.23 40.68 -26.73
C ASN A 55 -31.88 39.37 -26.29
N TRP A 56 -31.65 38.28 -27.01
CA TRP A 56 -32.12 36.94 -26.72
C TRP A 56 -30.97 35.95 -26.88
N THR A 57 -30.43 35.54 -25.74
CA THR A 57 -29.25 34.68 -25.66
C THR A 57 -29.66 33.22 -25.46
N LEU A 58 -28.69 32.31 -25.46
CA LEU A 58 -28.92 30.90 -25.11
C LEU A 58 -29.63 30.74 -23.76
N MET A 59 -29.31 31.58 -22.79
CA MET A 59 -29.94 31.58 -21.46
C MET A 59 -31.42 31.99 -21.49
N ASP A 60 -31.85 32.69 -22.53
CA ASP A 60 -33.24 33.11 -22.73
C ASP A 60 -34.04 32.06 -23.50
N GLY A 61 -33.38 30.99 -23.99
CA GLY A 61 -34.00 29.93 -24.80
C GLY A 61 -33.86 30.12 -26.31
N ALA A 62 -32.89 30.93 -26.75
CA ALA A 62 -32.48 30.95 -28.16
C ALA A 62 -31.93 29.59 -28.58
N ASP A 63 -31.97 29.30 -29.87
CA ASP A 63 -31.41 28.11 -30.47
C ASP A 63 -29.91 27.96 -30.16
N ALA A 64 -29.54 26.86 -29.52
CA ALA A 64 -28.17 26.51 -29.16
C ALA A 64 -27.32 26.04 -30.33
N PHE A 65 -27.92 25.51 -31.40
CA PHE A 65 -27.20 24.98 -32.55
C PHE A 65 -27.78 25.48 -33.89
N PRO A 66 -27.63 26.78 -34.24
CA PRO A 66 -28.34 27.40 -35.38
C PRO A 66 -27.95 26.95 -36.80
N ASP A 67 -27.14 25.91 -36.89
CA ASP A 67 -26.72 25.27 -38.14
C ASP A 67 -27.17 23.80 -38.21
N ASP A 68 -27.87 23.27 -37.19
CA ASP A 68 -28.29 21.86 -37.09
C ASP A 68 -29.81 21.73 -36.82
N PRO A 69 -30.62 21.44 -37.86
CA PRO A 69 -32.09 21.47 -37.77
C PRO A 69 -32.72 20.35 -36.93
N LEU A 70 -31.90 19.56 -36.23
CA LEU A 70 -32.32 18.50 -35.31
C LEU A 70 -32.06 18.87 -33.84
N SER A 71 -31.43 20.02 -33.57
CA SER A 71 -30.81 20.35 -32.30
C SER A 71 -31.04 21.84 -31.98
N TRP A 72 -31.84 22.14 -30.96
CA TRP A 72 -32.16 23.53 -30.58
C TRP A 72 -31.81 23.90 -29.14
N SER A 73 -31.52 22.91 -28.27
CA SER A 73 -31.34 23.13 -26.83
C SER A 73 -30.09 22.44 -26.30
N ASP A 74 -29.38 23.14 -25.43
CA ASP A 74 -28.20 22.71 -24.66
C ASP A 74 -28.42 23.18 -23.22
N GLY A 75 -29.11 22.35 -22.42
CA GLY A 75 -29.69 22.77 -21.15
C GLY A 75 -28.67 23.10 -20.07
N ASP A 76 -27.52 22.44 -20.08
CA ASP A 76 -26.43 22.64 -19.13
C ASP A 76 -25.20 23.36 -19.73
N GLY A 77 -25.21 23.61 -21.03
CA GLY A 77 -24.24 24.47 -21.72
C GLY A 77 -22.93 23.76 -22.02
N ASP A 78 -22.94 22.44 -22.15
CA ASP A 78 -21.75 21.62 -22.35
C ASP A 78 -21.40 21.38 -23.84
N GLY A 79 -22.27 21.84 -24.74
CA GLY A 79 -22.13 21.76 -26.18
C GLY A 79 -22.67 20.47 -26.80
N TYR A 80 -23.40 19.64 -26.04
CA TYR A 80 -24.16 18.51 -26.55
C TYR A 80 -25.67 18.81 -26.57
N PRO A 81 -26.38 18.57 -27.69
CA PRO A 81 -27.80 18.84 -27.77
C PRO A 81 -28.66 17.89 -26.94
N ASP A 82 -29.66 18.41 -26.22
CA ASP A 82 -30.60 17.61 -25.41
C ASP A 82 -31.49 16.67 -26.26
N GLN A 83 -31.52 16.87 -27.58
CA GLN A 83 -32.41 16.18 -28.50
C GLN A 83 -31.89 14.77 -28.83
N SER A 84 -32.61 13.75 -28.36
CA SER A 84 -32.35 12.31 -28.62
C SER A 84 -32.20 11.86 -30.09
N GLY A 85 -32.49 12.72 -31.07
CA GLY A 85 -32.35 12.46 -32.50
C GLY A 85 -31.15 13.14 -33.17
N ALA A 86 -30.42 13.98 -32.43
CA ALA A 86 -29.24 14.68 -32.91
C ALA A 86 -28.07 13.73 -33.17
N SER A 87 -27.12 14.16 -34.00
CA SER A 87 -25.93 13.35 -34.31
C SER A 87 -25.03 13.11 -33.08
N LYS A 88 -25.14 13.97 -32.06
CA LYS A 88 -24.40 13.90 -30.79
C LYS A 88 -25.31 14.30 -29.64
N SER A 89 -26.46 13.62 -29.48
CA SER A 89 -27.35 13.89 -28.35
C SER A 89 -26.58 13.76 -27.03
N ASP A 90 -26.85 14.67 -26.12
CA ASP A 90 -26.42 14.60 -24.73
C ASP A 90 -27.11 13.42 -24.03
N ASP A 91 -26.31 12.58 -23.38
CA ASP A 91 -26.76 11.47 -22.54
C ASP A 91 -27.01 11.92 -21.08
N CYS A 92 -26.54 13.11 -20.70
CA CYS A 92 -26.73 13.75 -19.40
C CYS A 92 -27.27 15.21 -19.47
N PRO A 93 -28.48 15.47 -20.02
CA PRO A 93 -29.04 16.81 -20.35
C PRO A 93 -29.19 17.87 -19.23
N PHE A 94 -28.82 17.53 -18.00
CA PHE A 94 -28.96 18.39 -16.83
C PHE A 94 -27.67 18.45 -16.01
N THR A 95 -26.56 17.91 -16.52
CA THR A 95 -25.29 17.81 -15.80
C THR A 95 -24.17 18.04 -16.79
N TYR A 96 -23.66 19.27 -16.77
CA TYR A 96 -22.55 19.69 -17.61
C TYR A 96 -21.44 18.64 -17.62
N GLY A 97 -21.04 18.20 -18.81
CA GLY A 97 -20.07 17.16 -18.99
C GLY A 97 -19.08 17.40 -20.13
N THR A 98 -17.99 16.66 -20.16
CA THR A 98 -17.04 16.70 -21.29
C THR A 98 -16.77 15.35 -21.94
N SER A 99 -17.42 14.30 -21.44
CA SER A 99 -17.24 12.92 -21.89
C SER A 99 -17.53 12.76 -23.39
N ARG A 100 -16.77 11.87 -24.05
CA ARG A 100 -16.80 11.67 -25.51
C ARG A 100 -16.68 10.21 -25.95
N VAL A 101 -16.27 9.32 -25.06
CA VAL A 101 -15.98 7.90 -25.38
C VAL A 101 -17.25 7.06 -25.25
N ILE A 102 -17.92 7.17 -24.11
CA ILE A 102 -19.17 6.51 -23.76
C ILE A 102 -20.02 7.51 -23.00
N LEU A 103 -21.32 7.56 -23.28
CA LEU A 103 -22.24 8.61 -22.81
C LEU A 103 -21.71 10.03 -23.09
N LEU A 104 -22.21 10.70 -24.13
CA LEU A 104 -21.79 12.06 -24.48
C LEU A 104 -22.39 13.08 -23.48
N GLY A 105 -21.64 14.13 -23.18
CA GLY A 105 -22.13 15.24 -22.34
C GLY A 105 -22.32 14.93 -20.85
N CYS A 106 -21.69 13.87 -20.37
CA CYS A 106 -21.70 13.49 -18.95
C CYS A 106 -20.44 13.99 -18.22
N SER A 107 -20.57 14.17 -16.90
CA SER A 107 -19.49 14.55 -15.99
C SER A 107 -18.24 13.70 -16.23
N ASP A 108 -17.09 14.38 -16.35
CA ASP A 108 -15.79 13.87 -16.76
C ASP A 108 -14.74 14.77 -16.08
N ILE A 109 -14.45 14.47 -14.82
CA ILE A 109 -13.78 15.37 -13.89
C ILE A 109 -12.27 15.50 -14.18
N ASP A 110 -11.61 14.42 -14.60
CA ASP A 110 -10.19 14.42 -14.98
C ASP A 110 -9.95 14.77 -16.47
N ARG A 111 -11.01 14.73 -17.29
CA ARG A 111 -11.03 15.09 -18.71
C ARG A 111 -10.30 14.10 -19.60
N ASP A 112 -10.31 12.82 -19.26
CA ASP A 112 -9.78 11.75 -20.11
C ASP A 112 -10.78 11.32 -21.22
N PHE A 113 -11.99 11.90 -21.21
CA PHE A 113 -13.14 11.67 -22.09
C PHE A 113 -14.05 10.50 -21.71
N VAL A 114 -13.76 9.79 -20.63
CA VAL A 114 -14.62 8.79 -20.02
C VAL A 114 -15.48 9.50 -18.97
N PRO A 115 -16.79 9.22 -18.88
CA PRO A 115 -17.62 9.84 -17.86
C PRO A 115 -17.36 9.19 -16.50
N ASP A 116 -17.41 9.97 -15.43
CA ASP A 116 -17.14 9.59 -14.03
C ASP A 116 -17.84 8.29 -13.59
N ILE A 117 -19.04 8.01 -14.12
CA ILE A 117 -19.83 6.80 -13.79
C ILE A 117 -19.23 5.51 -14.35
N TYR A 118 -18.45 5.61 -15.42
CA TYR A 118 -17.79 4.49 -16.10
C TYR A 118 -16.26 4.60 -16.05
N ASP A 119 -15.75 5.56 -15.29
CA ASP A 119 -14.33 5.70 -15.05
C ASP A 119 -13.89 4.88 -13.84
N ASP A 120 -12.79 4.16 -13.99
CA ASP A 120 -12.16 3.40 -12.92
C ASP A 120 -11.32 4.31 -12.02
N ASP A 121 -10.85 5.47 -12.51
CA ASP A 121 -10.06 6.49 -11.82
C ASP A 121 -10.63 7.87 -12.22
N ALA A 122 -11.74 8.26 -11.56
CA ALA A 122 -12.55 9.35 -12.08
C ALA A 122 -11.81 10.70 -11.99
N ASP A 123 -11.05 10.95 -10.94
CA ASP A 123 -10.30 12.20 -10.78
C ASP A 123 -8.87 12.20 -11.33
N GLY A 124 -8.43 11.06 -11.88
CA GLY A 124 -7.19 10.92 -12.63
C GLY A 124 -5.96 11.13 -11.75
N ASP A 125 -6.06 10.84 -10.45
CA ASP A 125 -4.96 10.97 -9.50
C ASP A 125 -3.98 9.78 -9.53
N GLY A 126 -4.34 8.72 -10.26
CA GLY A 126 -3.55 7.51 -10.46
C GLY A 126 -3.99 6.33 -9.58
N ILE A 127 -4.92 6.55 -8.64
CA ILE A 127 -5.49 5.50 -7.80
C ILE A 127 -6.94 5.27 -8.20
N ARG A 128 -7.29 4.00 -8.40
CA ARG A 128 -8.66 3.67 -8.79
C ARG A 128 -9.66 4.04 -7.70
N ASN A 129 -10.87 4.41 -8.15
CA ASN A 129 -12.04 4.71 -7.34
C ASN A 129 -12.33 3.61 -6.28
N GLU A 130 -12.10 2.34 -6.64
CA GLU A 130 -12.27 1.21 -5.71
C GLU A 130 -11.18 1.11 -4.66
N MET A 131 -9.94 1.46 -5.02
CA MET A 131 -8.77 1.38 -4.15
C MET A 131 -8.77 2.49 -3.11
N GLU A 132 -9.15 3.71 -3.46
CA GLU A 132 -9.34 4.80 -2.50
C GLU A 132 -10.41 4.46 -1.44
N ARG A 133 -11.54 3.89 -1.90
CA ARG A 133 -12.59 3.42 -1.00
C ARG A 133 -12.12 2.26 -0.12
N ALA A 134 -11.24 1.40 -0.61
CA ALA A 134 -10.66 0.30 0.15
C ALA A 134 -9.61 0.76 1.16
N ALA A 135 -8.80 1.76 0.80
CA ALA A 135 -7.82 2.42 1.66
C ALA A 135 -8.48 3.28 2.75
N SER A 136 -9.73 3.67 2.54
CA SER A 136 -10.51 4.41 3.52
C SER A 136 -10.73 3.61 4.81
N SER A 137 -10.55 4.28 5.95
CA SER A 137 -10.72 3.72 7.29
C SER A 137 -11.84 4.46 8.04
N GLY A 138 -12.10 4.06 9.30
CA GLY A 138 -13.08 4.78 10.13
C GLY A 138 -12.70 6.24 10.46
N THR A 139 -11.46 6.65 10.18
CA THR A 139 -10.92 7.98 10.52
C THR A 139 -10.45 8.80 9.33
N ILE A 140 -10.10 8.15 8.22
CA ILE A 140 -9.64 8.77 6.98
C ILE A 140 -10.54 8.25 5.88
N LEU A 141 -11.18 9.14 5.14
CA LEU A 141 -12.01 8.81 4.00
C LEU A 141 -11.36 9.47 2.77
N TYR A 142 -11.15 8.68 1.74
CA TYR A 142 -10.70 9.14 0.43
C TYR A 142 -11.93 9.31 -0.47
N ASP A 143 -11.91 10.34 -1.30
CA ASP A 143 -13.03 10.80 -2.13
C ASP A 143 -12.66 10.63 -3.60
N PRO A 144 -13.22 9.62 -4.30
CA PRO A 144 -12.85 9.26 -5.68
C PRO A 144 -13.13 10.28 -6.78
N PHE A 145 -13.57 11.46 -6.40
CA PHE A 145 -13.89 12.56 -7.32
C PHE A 145 -13.15 13.83 -6.88
N ASN A 146 -12.03 13.68 -6.15
CA ASN A 146 -11.22 14.77 -5.67
C ASN A 146 -9.73 14.37 -5.68
N PRO A 147 -8.94 14.87 -6.63
CA PRO A 147 -7.55 14.42 -6.81
C PRO A 147 -6.59 14.90 -5.71
N ASP A 148 -7.05 15.76 -4.80
CA ASP A 148 -6.30 16.09 -3.57
C ASP A 148 -6.54 15.07 -2.43
N SER A 149 -7.45 14.10 -2.66
CA SER A 149 -7.88 13.08 -1.69
C SER A 149 -7.31 11.71 -2.01
N THR A 150 -6.05 11.64 -2.40
CA THR A 150 -5.35 10.41 -2.77
C THR A 150 -4.68 9.73 -1.57
N PRO A 151 -4.81 8.40 -1.42
CA PRO A 151 -3.99 7.65 -0.47
C PRO A 151 -2.51 7.61 -0.90
N ALA A 152 -1.61 7.28 0.03
CA ALA A 152 -0.20 7.06 -0.32
C ALA A 152 -0.03 5.74 -1.09
N ASP A 153 0.85 5.76 -2.08
CA ASP A 153 1.26 4.66 -2.96
C ASP A 153 2.75 4.86 -3.27
N THR A 154 3.60 4.08 -2.60
CA THR A 154 5.05 4.29 -2.51
C THR A 154 5.76 3.85 -3.78
N ASP A 155 5.36 2.73 -4.39
CA ASP A 155 5.96 2.19 -5.60
C ASP A 155 5.20 2.57 -6.89
N GLN A 156 4.04 3.23 -6.76
CA GLN A 156 3.20 3.74 -7.83
C GLN A 156 2.60 2.64 -8.72
N ASP A 157 2.28 1.49 -8.13
CA ASP A 157 1.66 0.37 -8.83
C ASP A 157 0.13 0.43 -8.88
N THR A 158 -0.48 1.52 -8.37
CA THR A 158 -1.92 1.80 -8.22
C THR A 158 -2.60 1.13 -7.01
N ILE A 159 -1.84 0.45 -6.15
CA ILE A 159 -2.30 -0.16 -4.92
C ILE A 159 -1.83 0.71 -3.75
N PRO A 160 -2.74 1.31 -2.98
CA PRO A 160 -2.36 2.10 -1.81
C PRO A 160 -1.58 1.32 -0.75
N ASP A 161 -0.55 1.94 -0.17
CA ASP A 161 0.36 1.41 0.87
C ASP A 161 -0.35 0.66 2.01
N VAL A 162 -1.54 1.13 2.38
CA VAL A 162 -2.32 0.58 3.51
C VAL A 162 -2.97 -0.78 3.22
N ILE A 163 -3.14 -1.13 1.95
CA ILE A 163 -3.71 -2.39 1.48
C ILE A 163 -2.75 -3.18 0.58
N ASP A 164 -1.57 -2.63 0.30
CA ASP A 164 -0.51 -3.32 -0.42
C ASP A 164 0.20 -4.35 0.48
N ASP A 165 0.48 -5.51 -0.09
CA ASP A 165 1.26 -6.57 0.56
C ASP A 165 2.78 -6.31 0.45
N ASP A 166 3.24 -5.50 -0.50
CA ASP A 166 4.65 -5.17 -0.81
C ASP A 166 4.76 -3.70 -1.25
N ALA A 167 4.70 -2.77 -0.30
CA ALA A 167 4.39 -1.36 -0.58
C ALA A 167 5.48 -0.59 -1.32
N ASP A 168 6.74 -1.02 -1.24
CA ASP A 168 7.84 -0.41 -1.98
C ASP A 168 8.28 -1.21 -3.22
N GLY A 169 7.60 -2.32 -3.50
CA GLY A 169 7.79 -3.13 -4.70
C GLY A 169 9.16 -3.78 -4.79
N ASP A 170 9.89 -3.95 -3.68
CA ASP A 170 11.22 -4.56 -3.66
C ASP A 170 11.20 -6.10 -3.74
N GLY A 171 9.99 -6.68 -3.62
CA GLY A 171 9.72 -8.11 -3.66
C GLY A 171 9.62 -8.77 -2.28
N TRP A 172 9.76 -8.02 -1.19
CA TRP A 172 9.57 -8.48 0.18
C TRP A 172 8.20 -8.07 0.72
N PRO A 173 7.42 -9.02 1.24
CA PRO A 173 6.15 -8.67 1.86
C PRO A 173 6.32 -7.80 3.11
N ASN A 174 5.46 -6.79 3.23
CA ASN A 174 5.38 -5.83 4.33
C ASN A 174 5.36 -6.50 5.71
N ASP A 175 4.68 -7.65 5.84
CA ASP A 175 4.59 -8.40 7.11
C ASP A 175 5.95 -8.97 7.54
N ILE A 176 6.72 -9.51 6.60
CA ILE A 176 8.07 -10.02 6.84
C ILE A 176 9.02 -8.88 7.20
N GLU A 177 8.94 -7.77 6.50
CA GLU A 177 9.80 -6.62 6.75
C GLU A 177 9.56 -6.01 8.13
N ASN A 178 8.30 -5.83 8.49
CA ASN A 178 7.90 -5.38 9.83
C ASN A 178 8.42 -6.32 10.93
N ASP A 179 8.31 -7.64 10.74
CA ASP A 179 8.83 -8.64 11.68
C ASP A 179 10.36 -8.56 11.83
N ARG A 180 11.07 -8.15 10.77
CA ARG A 180 12.54 -7.96 10.77
C ARG A 180 12.99 -6.54 11.12
N ASN A 181 12.05 -5.64 11.37
CA ASN A 181 12.32 -4.23 11.61
C ASN A 181 13.04 -3.56 10.41
N ALA A 182 12.76 -4.04 9.20
CA ALA A 182 12.98 -3.35 7.92
C ALA A 182 11.88 -2.30 7.72
N ASP A 183 12.15 -1.27 6.92
CA ASP A 183 11.17 -0.20 6.63
C ASP A 183 10.43 -0.54 5.33
N PRO A 184 9.14 -0.91 5.36
CA PRO A 184 8.42 -1.41 4.17
C PRO A 184 8.07 -0.35 3.12
N MET A 185 8.61 0.86 3.29
CA MET A 185 8.41 2.00 2.41
C MET A 185 9.75 2.45 1.79
N ASP A 186 10.84 1.71 2.03
CA ASP A 186 12.18 2.02 1.54
C ASP A 186 12.79 0.79 0.85
N PRO A 187 12.78 0.75 -0.50
CA PRO A 187 13.16 -0.44 -1.26
C PRO A 187 14.66 -0.78 -1.16
N ASP A 188 15.48 0.09 -0.56
CA ASP A 188 16.88 -0.18 -0.27
C ASP A 188 17.06 -0.93 1.08
N VAL A 189 16.03 -0.99 1.94
CA VAL A 189 16.07 -1.45 3.34
C VAL A 189 15.37 -2.79 3.54
N THR A 190 15.75 -3.76 2.73
CA THR A 190 15.22 -5.12 2.78
C THR A 190 15.80 -5.95 3.95
N PRO A 191 15.16 -7.07 4.35
CA PRO A 191 15.72 -8.02 5.32
C PRO A 191 17.14 -8.52 4.99
N PHE A 192 17.56 -8.46 3.73
CA PHE A 192 18.93 -8.82 3.34
C PHE A 192 19.94 -7.68 3.52
N THR A 193 19.52 -6.42 3.45
CA THR A 193 20.40 -5.24 3.44
C THR A 193 20.42 -4.46 4.76
N ILE A 194 19.42 -4.65 5.64
CA ILE A 194 19.30 -3.94 6.93
C ILE A 194 20.54 -4.05 7.83
N TYR A 195 21.34 -5.11 7.68
CA TYR A 195 22.59 -5.29 8.41
C TYR A 195 23.80 -4.97 7.52
N PHE A 196 24.61 -4.02 7.97
CA PHE A 196 25.86 -3.60 7.32
C PHE A 196 25.70 -2.91 5.95
N GLY A 197 24.46 -2.61 5.51
CA GLY A 197 24.20 -1.89 4.26
C GLY A 197 24.67 -2.64 3.02
N ALA A 198 24.68 -3.97 3.09
CA ALA A 198 25.07 -4.85 2.00
C ALA A 198 24.18 -6.09 2.01
N ASN A 199 23.93 -6.70 0.86
CA ASN A 199 23.17 -7.94 0.81
C ASN A 199 23.91 -9.06 1.56
N THR A 200 23.28 -9.55 2.63
CA THR A 200 23.81 -10.59 3.51
C THR A 200 23.12 -11.94 3.34
N GLY A 201 22.15 -12.05 2.42
CA GLY A 201 21.21 -13.15 2.35
C GLY A 201 21.16 -13.87 1.00
N VAL A 202 20.66 -15.11 1.05
CA VAL A 202 20.29 -15.90 -0.14
C VAL A 202 19.23 -16.93 0.24
N PHE A 203 18.30 -17.22 -0.66
CA PHE A 203 17.34 -18.30 -0.52
C PHE A 203 17.84 -19.58 -1.18
N TYR A 204 17.86 -20.68 -0.42
CA TYR A 204 18.18 -22.01 -0.91
C TYR A 204 16.91 -22.79 -1.27
N LEU A 205 16.76 -23.11 -2.55
CA LEU A 205 15.59 -23.78 -3.13
C LEU A 205 15.70 -25.31 -3.12
N GLY A 206 16.88 -25.86 -2.79
CA GLY A 206 17.18 -27.28 -2.90
C GLY A 206 18.12 -27.64 -4.05
N GLY A 207 18.85 -28.75 -3.89
CA GLY A 207 19.84 -29.20 -4.88
C GLY A 207 21.05 -28.27 -4.93
N PHE A 208 21.27 -27.64 -6.10
CA PHE A 208 22.31 -26.63 -6.30
C PHE A 208 21.71 -25.27 -6.73
N SER A 209 20.43 -25.02 -6.40
CA SER A 209 19.70 -23.82 -6.82
C SER A 209 19.58 -22.81 -5.68
N PHE A 210 19.82 -21.56 -6.01
CA PHE A 210 19.76 -20.41 -5.12
C PHE A 210 19.07 -19.25 -5.82
N THR A 211 18.38 -18.39 -5.06
CA THR A 211 17.82 -17.13 -5.56
C THR A 211 17.98 -16.04 -4.51
N ASN A 212 17.96 -14.79 -4.95
CA ASN A 212 17.95 -13.63 -4.07
C ASN A 212 16.54 -13.03 -3.92
N GLU A 213 15.58 -13.52 -4.69
CA GLU A 213 14.17 -13.11 -4.60
C GLU A 213 13.49 -13.80 -3.42
N TYR A 214 12.54 -13.11 -2.77
CA TYR A 214 11.77 -13.66 -1.67
C TYR A 214 11.08 -14.98 -2.08
N GLN A 215 11.24 -16.00 -1.26
CA GLN A 215 10.65 -17.32 -1.48
C GLN A 215 10.14 -17.90 -0.16
N PRO A 216 8.81 -17.89 0.09
CA PRO A 216 8.24 -18.24 1.39
C PRO A 216 8.46 -19.71 1.81
N ARG A 217 8.84 -20.58 0.86
CA ARG A 217 9.11 -22.01 1.11
C ARG A 217 10.59 -22.39 0.99
N ALA A 218 11.46 -21.45 0.63
CA ALA A 218 12.89 -21.71 0.55
C ALA A 218 13.53 -21.58 1.94
N LEU A 219 14.70 -22.19 2.11
CA LEU A 219 15.50 -21.96 3.31
C LEU A 219 16.26 -20.63 3.12
N GLU A 220 15.91 -19.62 3.89
CA GLU A 220 16.67 -18.37 3.94
C GLU A 220 17.99 -18.55 4.69
N LEU A 221 19.08 -18.08 4.10
CA LEU A 221 20.41 -18.03 4.68
C LEU A 221 20.87 -16.57 4.69
N SER A 222 20.54 -15.83 5.75
CA SER A 222 20.87 -14.41 5.90
C SER A 222 21.37 -14.07 7.31
N VAL A 223 21.98 -12.89 7.46
CA VAL A 223 22.29 -12.36 8.79
C VAL A 223 21.00 -12.05 9.56
N SER A 224 19.95 -11.58 8.88
CA SER A 224 18.67 -11.24 9.50
C SER A 224 18.01 -12.43 10.21
N VAL A 225 17.98 -13.60 9.57
CA VAL A 225 17.50 -14.84 10.19
C VAL A 225 18.35 -15.26 11.39
N VAL A 226 19.67 -15.13 11.29
CA VAL A 226 20.55 -15.45 12.43
C VAL A 226 20.29 -14.52 13.60
N ILE A 227 20.12 -13.22 13.35
CA ILE A 227 19.84 -12.24 14.41
C ILE A 227 18.51 -12.54 15.08
N GLU A 228 17.43 -12.75 14.33
CA GLU A 228 16.11 -13.10 14.89
C GLU A 228 16.18 -14.35 15.77
N ILE A 229 16.77 -15.45 15.28
CA ILE A 229 16.93 -16.69 16.06
C ILE A 229 17.71 -16.42 17.35
N VAL A 230 18.79 -15.63 17.28
CA VAL A 230 19.61 -15.34 18.48
C VAL A 230 18.89 -14.43 19.45
N THR A 231 18.06 -13.49 18.97
CA THR A 231 17.29 -12.55 19.80
C THR A 231 16.04 -13.17 20.40
N GLU A 232 15.62 -14.35 19.94
CA GLU A 232 14.50 -15.08 20.53
C GLU A 232 14.82 -15.43 22.00
N GLU A 233 13.91 -15.10 22.92
CA GLU A 233 14.17 -14.97 24.38
C GLU A 233 14.80 -16.21 25.03
N LEU A 234 14.64 -17.39 24.43
CA LEU A 234 15.11 -18.67 24.99
C LEU A 234 16.38 -19.21 24.33
N VAL A 235 16.80 -18.71 23.16
CA VAL A 235 17.91 -19.30 22.40
C VAL A 235 19.25 -19.08 23.11
N ILE A 236 19.51 -17.87 23.61
CA ILE A 236 20.74 -17.58 24.37
C ILE A 236 20.87 -18.48 25.61
N PRO A 237 19.86 -18.61 26.50
CA PRO A 237 19.89 -19.60 27.58
C PRO A 237 20.15 -21.04 27.11
N PHE A 238 19.47 -21.50 26.05
CA PHE A 238 19.64 -22.86 25.52
C PHE A 238 21.04 -23.11 24.96
N LEU A 239 21.70 -22.10 24.37
CA LEU A 239 23.08 -22.20 23.92
C LEU A 239 24.07 -22.12 25.08
N LEU A 240 23.83 -21.27 26.08
CA LEU A 240 24.74 -21.08 27.21
C LEU A 240 24.76 -22.27 28.18
N ILE A 241 23.62 -22.87 28.51
CA ILE A 241 23.53 -24.00 29.46
C ILE A 241 24.47 -25.17 29.11
N PRO A 242 24.45 -25.75 27.89
CA PRO A 242 25.34 -26.86 27.54
C PRO A 242 26.80 -26.42 27.52
N ILE A 243 27.11 -25.19 27.11
CA ILE A 243 28.46 -24.62 27.16
C ILE A 243 28.95 -24.56 28.62
N TYR A 244 28.14 -24.05 29.54
CA TYR A 244 28.48 -23.99 30.96
C TYR A 244 28.62 -25.38 31.59
N ILE A 245 27.77 -26.34 31.22
CA ILE A 245 27.88 -27.74 31.65
C ILE A 245 29.20 -28.33 31.14
N LEU A 246 29.51 -28.17 29.86
CA LEU A 246 30.74 -28.68 29.23
C LEU A 246 31.98 -28.11 29.92
N ILE A 247 32.04 -26.79 30.12
CA ILE A 247 33.10 -26.12 30.87
C ILE A 247 33.20 -26.69 32.30
N GLY A 248 32.06 -26.92 32.96
CA GLY A 248 32.00 -27.55 34.28
C GLY A 248 32.55 -28.97 34.31
N VAL A 249 32.23 -29.80 33.31
CA VAL A 249 32.72 -31.17 33.17
C VAL A 249 34.23 -31.20 32.92
N PHE A 250 34.74 -30.37 32.00
CA PHE A 250 36.18 -30.26 31.76
C PHE A 250 36.92 -29.82 33.03
N ARG A 251 36.43 -28.77 33.70
CA ARG A 251 36.99 -28.32 34.98
C ARG A 251 37.04 -29.42 36.04
N ARG A 252 35.97 -30.21 36.17
CA ARG A 252 35.89 -31.32 37.13
C ARG A 252 36.83 -32.47 36.76
N ARG A 253 36.96 -32.80 35.47
CA ARG A 253 37.91 -33.81 34.98
C ARG A 253 39.34 -33.39 35.25
N THR A 254 39.70 -32.15 34.95
CA THR A 254 41.04 -31.61 35.23
C THR A 254 41.34 -31.65 36.72
N PHE A 255 40.42 -31.17 37.58
CA PHE A 255 40.60 -31.25 39.03
C PHE A 255 40.85 -32.69 39.51
N ARG A 256 40.00 -33.65 39.12
CA ARG A 256 40.16 -35.06 39.50
C ARG A 256 41.46 -35.68 38.97
N SER A 257 41.92 -35.26 37.79
CA SER A 257 43.18 -35.73 37.23
C SER A 257 44.38 -35.24 38.05
N PHE A 258 44.38 -33.98 38.49
CA PHE A 258 45.45 -33.47 39.37
C PHE A 258 45.39 -34.08 40.76
N ASP A 259 44.21 -34.21 41.36
CA ASP A 259 43.99 -34.87 42.65
C ASP A 259 44.55 -36.31 42.65
N ALA A 260 44.23 -37.09 41.63
CA ALA A 260 44.77 -38.44 41.47
C ALA A 260 46.29 -38.48 41.25
N ARG A 261 46.85 -37.50 40.52
CA ARG A 261 48.31 -37.39 40.29
C ARG A 261 49.07 -37.02 41.57
N ILE A 262 48.50 -36.19 42.44
CA ILE A 262 49.09 -35.82 43.73
C ILE A 262 49.20 -37.06 44.62
N HIS A 263 48.11 -37.81 44.80
CA HIS A 263 48.11 -39.03 45.62
C HIS A 263 48.95 -40.19 45.05
N ALA A 264 49.24 -40.18 43.75
CA ALA A 264 50.08 -41.19 43.10
C ALA A 264 51.59 -40.83 43.11
N CYS A 265 51.96 -39.60 43.45
CA CYS A 265 53.35 -39.18 43.48
C CYS A 265 54.10 -39.79 44.68
N LYS A 266 55.35 -40.16 44.44
CA LYS A 266 56.27 -40.69 45.46
C LYS A 266 57.48 -39.79 45.72
N ASP A 267 57.67 -38.78 44.88
CA ASP A 267 58.86 -37.93 44.84
C ASP A 267 58.50 -36.46 45.08
N LEU A 268 59.26 -35.78 45.95
CA LEU A 268 59.05 -34.36 46.31
C LEU A 268 59.20 -33.41 45.11
N GLU A 269 60.16 -33.68 44.21
CA GLU A 269 60.38 -32.86 43.00
C GLU A 269 59.17 -32.94 42.04
N ALA A 270 58.52 -34.09 41.96
CA ALA A 270 57.33 -34.29 41.15
C ALA A 270 56.10 -33.52 41.71
N LEU A 271 55.96 -33.42 43.04
CA LEU A 271 54.92 -32.58 43.67
C LEU A 271 55.12 -31.09 43.36
N GLY A 272 56.35 -30.58 43.46
CA GLY A 272 56.64 -29.17 43.10
C GLY A 272 56.31 -28.85 41.64
N ALA A 273 56.56 -29.78 40.72
CA ALA A 273 56.17 -29.63 39.32
C ALA A 273 54.64 -29.63 39.11
N LEU A 274 53.88 -30.37 39.93
CA LEU A 274 52.41 -30.34 39.91
C LEU A 274 51.87 -29.03 40.47
N GLU A 275 52.46 -28.49 41.54
CA GLU A 275 52.08 -27.19 42.11
C GLU A 275 52.23 -26.06 41.09
N ALA A 276 53.35 -26.03 40.36
CA ALA A 276 53.59 -25.07 39.28
C ALA A 276 52.52 -25.17 38.17
N GLN A 277 52.13 -26.38 37.77
CA GLN A 277 51.06 -26.60 36.80
C GLN A 277 49.70 -26.12 37.31
N ILE A 278 49.37 -26.38 38.57
CA ILE A 278 48.09 -25.95 39.18
C ILE A 278 48.02 -24.42 39.24
N ASN A 279 49.10 -23.76 39.62
CA ASN A 279 49.17 -22.29 39.65
C ASN A 279 48.93 -21.67 38.27
N GLU A 280 49.47 -22.28 37.21
CA GLU A 280 49.24 -21.82 35.85
C GLU A 280 47.78 -22.04 35.41
N LEU A 281 47.16 -23.15 35.80
CA LEU A 281 45.74 -23.41 35.54
C LEU A 281 44.80 -22.44 36.26
N ILE A 282 45.17 -21.97 37.45
CA ILE A 282 44.44 -20.92 38.18
C ILE A 282 44.60 -19.57 37.46
N ARG A 283 45.83 -19.22 37.06
CA ARG A 283 46.15 -17.98 36.33
C ARG A 283 45.36 -17.86 35.03
N ASN A 284 45.28 -18.95 34.28
CA ASN A 284 44.56 -19.03 33.00
C ASN A 284 43.04 -19.29 33.18
N ARG A 285 42.53 -19.26 34.42
CA ARG A 285 41.10 -19.51 34.77
C ARG A 285 40.59 -20.87 34.28
N ALA A 286 41.48 -21.82 34.01
CA ALA A 286 41.16 -23.17 33.61
C ALA A 286 40.55 -23.96 34.78
N ILE A 287 40.90 -23.64 36.03
CA ILE A 287 40.30 -24.19 37.26
C ILE A 287 39.82 -23.04 38.17
N ARG A 288 38.80 -23.28 39.00
CA ARG A 288 38.31 -22.29 39.98
C ARG A 288 39.30 -22.16 41.14
N VAL A 289 39.43 -20.94 41.69
CA VAL A 289 40.37 -20.65 42.79
C VAL A 289 40.20 -21.60 43.98
N HIS A 290 38.96 -21.87 44.42
CA HIS A 290 38.73 -22.81 45.54
C HIS A 290 39.17 -24.24 45.24
N HIS A 291 39.00 -24.73 44.01
CA HIS A 291 39.52 -26.05 43.62
C HIS A 291 41.06 -26.04 43.63
N GLY A 292 41.68 -24.95 43.20
CA GLY A 292 43.12 -24.76 43.29
C GLY A 292 43.64 -24.80 44.73
N LEU A 293 42.95 -24.11 45.65
CA LEU A 293 43.28 -24.13 47.09
C LEU A 293 43.18 -25.53 47.68
N VAL A 294 42.13 -26.29 47.32
CA VAL A 294 41.98 -27.68 47.77
C VAL A 294 43.13 -28.57 47.27
N LEU A 295 43.52 -28.44 46.00
CA LEU A 295 44.66 -29.19 45.45
C LEU A 295 45.98 -28.82 46.13
N ARG A 296 46.17 -27.54 46.48
CA ARG A 296 47.35 -27.08 47.20
C ARG A 296 47.43 -27.64 48.61
N ASN A 297 46.32 -27.63 49.34
CA ASN A 297 46.25 -28.28 50.66
C ASN A 297 46.54 -29.79 50.57
N ALA A 298 46.10 -30.46 49.49
CA ALA A 298 46.41 -31.87 49.26
C ALA A 298 47.91 -32.11 48.98
N ILE A 299 48.56 -31.20 48.26
CA ILE A 299 50.03 -31.21 48.04
C ILE A 299 50.76 -31.08 49.37
N GLU A 300 50.41 -30.08 50.19
CA GLU A 300 51.04 -29.86 51.50
C GLU A 300 50.96 -31.11 52.40
N LEU A 301 49.80 -31.78 52.39
CA LEU A 301 49.59 -32.99 53.19
C LEU A 301 50.41 -34.20 52.70
N GLU A 302 50.56 -34.39 51.38
CA GLU A 302 51.40 -35.46 50.84
C GLU A 302 52.90 -35.12 50.94
N GLU A 303 53.30 -33.85 50.86
CA GLU A 303 54.68 -33.44 51.16
C GLU A 303 55.09 -33.80 52.59
N ASP A 304 54.24 -33.49 53.57
CA ASP A 304 54.48 -33.83 54.98
C ASP A 304 54.61 -35.35 55.18
N ARG A 305 53.76 -36.12 54.50
CA ARG A 305 53.82 -37.59 54.53
C ARG A 305 55.14 -38.14 53.97
N LEU A 306 55.58 -37.64 52.81
CA LEU A 306 56.82 -38.08 52.18
C LEU A 306 58.06 -37.65 52.98
N ARG A 307 58.06 -36.43 53.55
CA ARG A 307 59.12 -35.97 54.45
C ARG A 307 59.23 -36.86 55.70
N ASN A 308 58.10 -37.20 56.33
CA ASN A 308 58.09 -38.09 57.49
C ASN A 308 58.58 -39.51 57.17
N LEU A 309 58.31 -40.02 55.96
CA LEU A 309 58.85 -41.30 55.49
C LEU A 309 60.36 -41.23 55.29
N SER A 310 60.88 -40.14 54.70
CA SER A 310 62.32 -39.96 54.49
C SER A 310 63.12 -39.82 55.79
N THR A 311 62.54 -39.21 56.83
CA THR A 311 63.17 -39.10 58.16
C THR A 311 63.05 -40.39 58.98
N GLY A 312 62.06 -41.23 58.71
CA GLY A 312 61.85 -42.51 59.40
C GLY A 312 62.75 -43.66 58.92
N GLU A 313 63.33 -43.56 57.72
CA GLU A 313 64.32 -44.51 57.21
C GLU A 313 65.75 -44.27 57.74
N GLU A 314 66.02 -43.11 58.37
CA GLU A 314 67.33 -42.81 58.98
C GLU A 314 67.48 -43.31 60.43
N GLU A 315 66.39 -43.77 61.09
CA GLU A 315 66.41 -44.24 62.49
C GLU A 315 66.29 -45.77 62.67
N ALA A 316 66.46 -46.59 61.62
CA ALA A 316 66.42 -48.06 61.69
C ALA A 316 67.77 -48.73 61.35
#